data_AF-A0A6G7VAH7-F1
#
_entry.id   AF-A0A6G7VAH7-F1
#
_cell.length_a   1.000
_cell.length_b   1.000
_cell.length_c   1.000
_cell.angle_alpha   90.00
_cell.angle_beta   90.00
_cell.angle_gamma   90.00
#
_symmetry.space_group_name_H-M   'P 1'
#
loop_
_entity.id
_entity.type
_entity.pdbx_description
1 polymer ?
#
loop_
_entity_poly.entity_id
_entity_poly.type
_entity_poly.pdbx_seq_one_letter_code
_entity_poly.pdbx_strand_id
1 'polypeptide(L)'
;MVSIGNAKARSACLGALALAPVLFAVLLGLVHRTEGVPNALGNDPARGSRDAAQLAQAIATWEALWSEIEAHGSRALRPAQSEPGQRPAGDTVFMRYRNLWGAIDPQVRIAFQLAAASSDPERKLALIAPFAQHAEPLIRLRAYLEQARIARRQGDLAGAERAAQATLAVAGVPERLKADAWLILADCAWQRGQGDTSESALDRAIAADPGFWDARRLRLELLARRLEGETQHSAACLERTRRLIEDLGALPTLAEDQTQFRDLADRLARTGPPKTLALVLAVGLGYRWAGDNTRAQATLALGEQVSGRLPARCEALIRSRIDRLLAQDGAP
;
A
#
# COMPACT_ATOMS: atom_id res chain seq x y z
N MET A 1 -18.33 -53.92 -36.92
CA MET A 1 -17.93 -52.51 -36.73
C MET A 1 -16.73 -52.51 -35.80
N VAL A 2 -15.62 -52.04 -36.35
CA VAL A 2 -14.20 -52.18 -35.94
C VAL A 2 -13.84 -51.05 -34.96
N SER A 3 -12.94 -51.11 -33.97
CA SER A 3 -12.24 -52.16 -33.22
C SER A 3 -11.59 -51.42 -32.03
N ILE A 4 -11.64 -52.02 -30.84
CA ILE A 4 -11.01 -51.51 -29.61
C ILE A 4 -9.52 -51.90 -29.65
N GLY A 5 -8.63 -50.92 -29.69
CA GLY A 5 -7.18 -51.11 -29.68
C GLY A 5 -6.57 -50.81 -28.32
N ASN A 6 -6.50 -51.84 -27.47
CA ASN A 6 -5.62 -51.92 -26.30
C ASN A 6 -4.19 -52.24 -26.77
N ALA A 7 -3.17 -51.52 -26.29
CA ALA A 7 -1.79 -51.98 -26.36
C ALA A 7 -1.00 -51.53 -25.12
N LYS A 8 -0.81 -52.49 -24.20
CA LYS A 8 0.25 -52.51 -23.19
C LYS A 8 1.53 -53.08 -23.80
N ALA A 9 2.67 -52.45 -23.57
CA ALA A 9 3.99 -53.06 -23.35
C ALA A 9 4.91 -51.94 -22.80
N ARG A 10 5.24 -51.86 -21.50
CA ARG A 10 6.16 -52.68 -20.68
C ARG A 10 7.59 -52.79 -21.21
N SER A 11 8.50 -52.35 -20.32
CA SER A 11 9.91 -52.70 -20.14
C SER A 11 10.93 -51.75 -20.78
N ALA A 12 12.03 -51.37 -20.14
CA ALA A 12 12.48 -51.43 -18.75
C ALA A 12 13.80 -50.64 -18.66
N CYS A 13 14.13 -50.26 -17.42
CA CYS A 13 15.48 -50.29 -16.84
C CYS A 13 16.52 -49.18 -17.14
N LEU A 14 17.12 -48.79 -16.01
CA LEU A 14 18.51 -48.35 -15.79
C LEU A 14 18.80 -46.85 -16.00
N GLY A 15 18.75 -46.13 -14.88
CA GLY A 15 19.28 -44.77 -14.77
C GLY A 15 19.16 -44.14 -13.38
N ALA A 16 19.11 -44.92 -12.30
CA ALA A 16 19.31 -44.41 -10.96
C ALA A 16 20.75 -44.72 -10.55
N LEU A 17 21.63 -43.71 -10.50
CA LEU A 17 22.84 -43.63 -9.66
C LEU A 17 23.72 -42.46 -10.13
N ALA A 18 23.47 -41.27 -9.60
CA ALA A 18 24.47 -40.24 -9.27
C ALA A 18 23.74 -38.91 -9.09
N LEU A 19 23.40 -38.57 -7.84
CA LEU A 19 23.17 -37.19 -7.34
C LEU A 19 22.78 -37.18 -5.84
N ALA A 20 22.66 -38.36 -5.22
CA ALA A 20 22.44 -38.50 -3.77
C ALA A 20 23.55 -37.96 -2.83
N PRO A 21 24.84 -37.80 -3.20
CA PRO A 21 25.81 -37.25 -2.25
C PRO A 21 25.83 -35.71 -2.18
N VAL A 22 25.24 -34.99 -3.16
CA VAL A 22 25.21 -33.52 -3.15
C VAL A 22 24.08 -32.99 -2.26
N LEU A 23 22.94 -33.67 -2.22
CA LEU A 23 21.81 -33.24 -1.38
C LEU A 23 22.10 -33.44 0.13
N PHE A 24 22.87 -34.45 0.51
CA PHE A 24 23.23 -34.71 1.91
C PHE A 24 24.29 -33.74 2.45
N ALA A 25 25.24 -33.30 1.61
CA ALA A 25 26.22 -32.27 1.97
C ALA A 25 25.60 -30.87 2.09
N VAL A 26 24.59 -30.54 1.27
CA VAL A 26 23.83 -29.28 1.40
C VAL A 26 22.94 -29.29 2.65
N LEU A 27 22.34 -30.42 3.00
CA LEU A 27 21.54 -30.55 4.24
C LEU A 27 22.41 -30.55 5.51
N LEU A 28 23.61 -31.14 5.51
CA LEU A 28 24.56 -31.02 6.62
C LEU A 28 25.21 -29.63 6.73
N GLY A 29 25.43 -28.93 5.61
CA GLY A 29 25.88 -27.54 5.60
C GLY A 29 24.83 -26.54 6.10
N LEU A 30 23.55 -26.91 6.06
CA LEU A 30 22.44 -26.13 6.63
C LEU A 30 22.20 -26.42 8.11
N VAL A 31 22.55 -27.61 8.61
CA VAL A 31 22.41 -27.97 10.03
C VAL A 31 23.59 -27.46 10.88
N HIS A 32 24.79 -27.26 10.32
CA HIS A 32 25.92 -26.65 11.03
C HIS A 32 26.03 -25.13 10.91
N ARG A 33 24.99 -24.45 10.39
CA ARG A 33 24.89 -22.97 10.40
C ARG A 33 23.89 -22.41 11.42
N THR A 34 23.32 -23.24 12.29
CA THR A 34 22.43 -22.81 13.38
C THR A 34 23.08 -22.85 14.77
N GLU A 35 24.32 -23.32 14.90
CA GLU A 35 25.11 -23.19 16.13
C GLU A 35 25.86 -21.85 16.14
N GLY A 36 25.09 -20.80 16.39
CA GLY A 36 25.58 -19.44 16.43
C GLY A 36 24.47 -18.44 16.71
N VAL A 37 23.50 -18.79 17.55
CA VAL A 37 22.72 -17.78 18.27
C VAL A 37 23.53 -17.42 19.51
N PRO A 38 24.32 -16.32 19.52
CA PRO A 38 24.66 -15.73 20.79
C PRO A 38 23.34 -15.28 21.40
N ASN A 39 22.88 -15.99 22.44
CA ASN A 39 22.14 -15.40 23.54
C ASN A 39 23.05 -14.35 24.19
N ALA A 40 23.28 -13.26 23.48
CA ALA A 40 23.75 -12.02 24.03
C ALA A 40 22.51 -11.11 23.99
N LEU A 41 21.71 -11.21 25.05
CA LEU A 41 21.11 -10.03 25.68
C LEU A 41 22.27 -9.14 26.15
N GLY A 42 23.05 -8.66 25.19
CA GLY A 42 23.97 -7.56 25.40
C GLY A 42 23.07 -6.37 25.65
N ASN A 43 23.06 -5.92 26.91
CA ASN A 43 22.71 -4.56 27.25
C ASN A 43 23.70 -3.65 26.53
N ASP A 44 23.53 -3.48 25.21
CA ASP A 44 24.22 -2.46 24.46
C ASP A 44 23.51 -1.14 24.80
N PRO A 45 24.11 -0.28 25.64
CA PRO A 45 23.50 1.00 26.00
C PRO A 45 23.25 1.86 24.75
N ALA A 46 23.96 1.62 23.65
CA ALA A 46 23.72 2.32 22.39
C ALA A 46 22.36 1.95 21.78
N ARG A 47 21.90 0.70 21.90
CA ARG A 47 20.58 0.28 21.40
C ARG A 47 19.45 0.93 22.21
N GLY A 48 19.55 0.93 23.53
CA GLY A 48 18.60 1.62 24.41
C GLY A 48 18.53 3.13 24.14
N SER A 49 19.68 3.77 23.86
CA SER A 49 19.72 5.20 23.50
C SER A 49 19.05 5.51 22.15
N ARG A 50 19.22 4.62 21.15
CA ARG A 50 18.60 4.78 19.83
C ARG A 50 17.09 4.60 19.88
N ASP A 51 16.61 3.60 20.62
CA ASP A 51 15.17 3.35 20.76
C ASP A 51 14.49 4.52 21.51
N ALA A 52 15.15 5.08 22.52
CA ALA A 52 14.68 6.27 23.23
C ALA A 52 14.64 7.52 22.32
N ALA A 53 15.69 7.74 21.52
CA ALA A 53 15.75 8.86 20.57
C ALA A 53 14.67 8.74 19.48
N GLN A 54 14.46 7.54 18.94
CA GLN A 54 13.39 7.28 17.97
C GLN A 54 12.00 7.50 18.56
N LEU A 55 11.77 7.07 19.80
CA LEU A 55 10.51 7.33 20.49
C LEU A 55 10.30 8.83 20.74
N ALA A 56 11.33 9.55 21.20
CA ALA A 56 11.25 10.99 21.41
C ALA A 56 10.91 11.72 20.10
N GLN A 57 11.56 11.34 18.99
CA GLN A 57 11.25 11.88 17.67
C GLN A 57 9.80 11.57 17.25
N ALA A 58 9.33 10.34 17.45
CA ALA A 58 7.96 9.95 17.11
C ALA A 58 6.90 10.69 17.95
N ILE A 59 7.21 11.01 19.21
CA ILE A 59 6.35 11.84 20.07
C ILE A 59 6.33 13.28 19.56
N ALA A 60 7.49 13.85 19.23
CA ALA A 60 7.58 15.21 18.71
C ALA A 60 6.80 15.36 17.39
N THR A 61 6.92 14.40 16.47
CA THR A 61 6.15 14.44 15.20
C THR A 61 4.65 14.22 15.41
N TRP A 62 4.27 13.38 16.37
CA TRP A 62 2.88 13.22 16.78
C TRP A 62 2.28 14.51 17.33
N GLU A 63 2.99 15.20 18.23
CA GLU A 63 2.55 16.48 18.80
C GLU A 63 2.48 17.58 17.74
N ALA A 64 3.46 17.64 16.83
CA ALA A 64 3.47 18.59 15.72
C ALA A 64 2.25 18.41 14.81
N LEU A 65 1.94 17.17 14.39
CA LEU A 65 0.74 16.86 13.59
C LEU A 65 -0.52 17.43 14.24
N TRP A 66 -0.67 17.21 15.55
CA TRP A 66 -1.87 17.62 16.26
C TRP A 66 -1.97 19.13 16.48
N SER A 67 -0.83 19.79 16.70
CA SER A 67 -0.76 21.25 16.73
C SER A 67 -1.17 21.86 15.39
N GLU A 68 -0.73 21.29 14.27
CA GLU A 68 -1.12 21.74 12.93
C GLU A 68 -2.62 21.52 12.67
N ILE A 69 -3.16 20.35 13.05
CA ILE A 69 -4.60 20.07 12.93
C ILE A 69 -5.43 21.03 13.79
N GLU A 70 -4.97 21.39 14.99
CA GLU A 70 -5.68 22.37 15.83
C GLU A 70 -5.65 23.78 15.23
N ALA A 71 -4.52 24.20 14.68
CA ALA A 71 -4.36 25.51 14.09
C ALA A 71 -5.13 25.69 12.78
N HIS A 72 -5.23 24.63 11.96
CA HIS A 72 -5.70 24.74 10.57
C HIS A 72 -6.87 23.81 10.22
N GLY A 73 -7.29 22.95 11.16
CA GLY A 73 -8.29 21.90 10.94
C GLY A 73 -7.79 20.82 9.98
N SER A 74 -8.70 20.15 9.29
CA SER A 74 -8.36 19.17 8.25
C SER A 74 -7.59 19.75 7.06
N ARG A 75 -7.53 21.08 6.93
CA ARG A 75 -6.71 21.74 5.90
C ARG A 75 -5.21 21.52 6.09
N ALA A 76 -4.74 21.25 7.33
CA ALA A 76 -3.36 20.87 7.60
C ALA A 76 -2.93 19.60 6.87
N LEU A 77 -3.89 18.71 6.59
CA LEU A 77 -3.66 17.38 6.02
C LEU A 77 -3.78 17.37 4.51
N ARG A 78 -3.96 18.54 3.88
CA ARG A 78 -4.05 18.68 2.43
C ARG A 78 -2.74 18.26 1.79
N PRO A 79 -2.76 17.35 0.81
CA PRO A 79 -1.59 17.10 -0.01
C PRO A 79 -1.12 18.40 -0.66
N ALA A 80 0.20 18.55 -0.79
CA ALA A 80 0.76 19.61 -1.61
C ALA A 80 0.12 19.55 -3.01
N GLN A 81 -0.56 20.61 -3.44
CA GLN A 81 -1.18 20.65 -4.76
C GLN A 81 -0.08 20.69 -5.83
N SER A 82 0.01 19.62 -6.60
CA SER A 82 0.95 19.48 -7.70
C SER A 82 0.25 19.83 -9.02
N GLU A 83 0.25 21.13 -9.34
CA GLU A 83 -0.04 21.70 -10.67
C GLU A 83 -1.51 21.91 -11.10
N PRO A 84 -1.76 22.96 -11.92
CA PRO A 84 -3.04 23.16 -12.58
C PRO A 84 -3.41 21.98 -13.51
N GLY A 85 -4.61 21.42 -13.35
CA GLY A 85 -5.15 20.38 -14.24
C GLY A 85 -5.03 18.94 -13.72
N GLN A 86 -4.40 18.74 -12.57
CA GLN A 86 -4.46 17.47 -11.85
C GLN A 86 -5.89 17.20 -11.37
N ARG A 87 -6.40 16.01 -11.69
CA ARG A 87 -7.58 15.45 -11.04
C ARG A 87 -7.08 14.55 -9.91
N PRO A 88 -7.51 14.79 -8.66
CA PRO A 88 -7.09 13.95 -7.56
C PRO A 88 -7.70 12.54 -7.65
N ALA A 89 -8.88 12.42 -8.26
CA ALA A 89 -9.54 11.15 -8.53
C ALA A 89 -9.20 10.64 -9.94
N GLY A 90 -8.72 9.40 -10.00
CA GLY A 90 -8.40 8.67 -11.23
C GLY A 90 -7.62 7.40 -10.92
N ASP A 91 -8.16 6.27 -11.35
CA ASP A 91 -7.59 4.92 -11.20
C ASP A 91 -6.24 4.74 -11.90
N THR A 92 -5.93 5.63 -12.85
CA THR A 92 -4.71 5.62 -13.64
C THR A 92 -4.08 7.00 -13.74
N VAL A 93 -2.74 7.06 -13.84
CA VAL A 93 -2.02 8.30 -14.17
C VAL A 93 -2.63 9.03 -15.38
N PHE A 94 -3.09 8.29 -16.39
CA PHE A 94 -3.67 8.86 -17.61
C PHE A 94 -5.06 9.48 -17.40
N MET A 95 -5.75 9.14 -16.31
CA MET A 95 -7.00 9.78 -15.89
C MET A 95 -6.75 10.94 -14.92
N ARG A 96 -5.69 10.88 -14.10
CA ARG A 96 -5.31 11.95 -13.16
C ARG A 96 -4.72 13.19 -13.85
N TYR A 97 -4.01 13.01 -14.97
CA TYR A 97 -3.37 14.12 -15.69
C TYR A 97 -4.01 14.33 -17.06
N ARG A 98 -4.94 15.28 -17.14
CA ARG A 98 -5.54 15.72 -18.41
C ARG A 98 -4.44 16.35 -19.29
N ASN A 99 -4.37 15.95 -20.55
CA ASN A 99 -3.43 16.43 -21.59
C ASN A 99 -2.10 15.67 -21.75
N LEU A 100 -1.88 14.54 -21.07
CA LEU A 100 -0.73 13.67 -21.38
C LEU A 100 -0.72 13.14 -22.84
N TRP A 101 -1.84 13.24 -23.56
CA TRP A 101 -2.05 12.65 -24.90
C TRP A 101 -2.01 13.62 -26.08
N GLY A 102 -1.69 14.90 -25.85
CA GLY A 102 -1.90 15.97 -26.84
C GLY A 102 -1.27 15.73 -28.22
N ALA A 103 -0.16 15.00 -28.32
CA ALA A 103 0.58 14.80 -29.56
C ALA A 103 0.86 13.31 -29.91
N ILE A 104 0.08 12.37 -29.36
CA ILE A 104 0.35 10.94 -29.61
C ILE A 104 -0.22 10.49 -30.95
N ASP A 105 0.59 9.71 -31.68
CA ASP A 105 0.29 9.05 -32.96
C ASP A 105 -1.11 8.40 -32.95
N PRO A 106 -1.95 8.64 -33.98
CA PRO A 106 -3.29 8.07 -34.08
C PRO A 106 -3.35 6.53 -33.97
N GLN A 107 -2.38 5.81 -34.54
CA GLN A 107 -2.35 4.35 -34.50
C GLN A 107 -2.09 3.83 -33.08
N VAL A 108 -1.16 4.47 -32.37
CA VAL A 108 -0.89 4.15 -30.96
C VAL A 108 -2.13 4.40 -30.11
N ARG A 109 -2.82 5.53 -30.35
CA ARG A 109 -4.07 5.86 -29.66
C ARG A 109 -5.15 4.80 -29.91
N ILE A 110 -5.37 4.41 -31.17
CA ILE A 110 -6.36 3.39 -31.55
C ILE A 110 -6.03 2.06 -30.87
N ALA A 111 -4.77 1.62 -30.88
CA ALA A 111 -4.40 0.34 -30.28
C ALA A 111 -4.66 0.32 -28.77
N PHE A 112 -4.33 1.40 -28.05
CA PHE A 112 -4.68 1.51 -26.63
C PHE A 112 -6.18 1.60 -26.37
N GLN A 113 -6.96 2.24 -27.25
CA GLN A 113 -8.43 2.26 -27.16
C GLN A 113 -9.02 0.86 -27.36
N LEU A 114 -8.55 0.11 -28.37
CA LEU A 114 -8.97 -1.27 -28.62
C LEU A 114 -8.57 -2.20 -27.47
N ALA A 115 -7.38 -2.02 -26.90
CA ALA A 115 -6.96 -2.77 -25.71
C ALA A 115 -7.83 -2.45 -24.49
N ALA A 116 -8.20 -1.18 -24.29
CA ALA A 116 -9.11 -0.79 -23.21
C ALA A 116 -10.51 -1.41 -23.39
N ALA A 117 -11.03 -1.43 -24.62
CA ALA A 117 -12.36 -1.97 -24.95
C ALA A 117 -12.43 -3.51 -24.97
N SER A 118 -11.30 -4.19 -25.15
CA SER A 118 -11.26 -5.65 -25.10
C SER A 118 -11.54 -6.17 -23.68
N SER A 119 -12.11 -7.36 -23.55
CA SER A 119 -12.20 -8.09 -22.28
C SER A 119 -11.17 -9.23 -22.17
N ASP A 120 -10.55 -9.61 -23.29
CA ASP A 120 -9.61 -10.72 -23.40
C ASP A 120 -8.19 -10.25 -23.06
N PRO A 121 -7.59 -10.73 -21.95
CA PRO A 121 -6.25 -10.35 -21.54
C PRO A 121 -5.15 -10.62 -22.58
N GLU A 122 -5.24 -11.72 -23.33
CA GLU A 122 -4.24 -12.07 -24.34
C GLU A 122 -4.30 -11.11 -25.52
N ARG A 123 -5.51 -10.83 -26.00
CA ARG A 123 -5.73 -9.81 -27.03
C ARG A 123 -5.27 -8.42 -26.59
N LYS A 124 -5.49 -8.04 -25.31
CA LYS A 124 -4.96 -6.79 -24.77
C LYS A 124 -3.44 -6.75 -24.85
N LEU A 125 -2.78 -7.79 -24.36
CA LEU A 125 -1.31 -7.89 -24.39
C LEU A 125 -0.78 -7.82 -25.82
N ALA A 126 -1.39 -8.54 -26.75
CA ALA A 126 -1.01 -8.51 -28.17
C ALA A 126 -1.11 -7.09 -28.77
N LEU A 127 -2.15 -6.33 -28.42
CA LEU A 127 -2.34 -4.95 -28.89
C LEU A 127 -1.30 -3.98 -28.31
N ILE A 128 -0.85 -4.16 -27.05
CA ILE A 128 0.03 -3.20 -26.37
C ILE A 128 1.52 -3.57 -26.41
N ALA A 129 1.86 -4.85 -26.53
CA ALA A 129 3.23 -5.36 -26.46
C ALA A 129 4.20 -4.67 -27.44
N PRO A 130 3.82 -4.37 -28.70
CA PRO A 130 4.72 -3.66 -29.62
C PRO A 130 5.17 -2.29 -29.11
N PHE A 131 4.35 -1.61 -28.31
CA PHE A 131 4.65 -0.26 -27.83
C PHE A 131 5.65 -0.22 -26.66
N ALA A 132 6.03 -1.36 -26.09
CA ALA A 132 7.08 -1.44 -25.08
C ALA A 132 8.45 -1.01 -25.61
N GLN A 133 8.66 -1.10 -26.93
CA GLN A 133 9.91 -0.73 -27.62
C GLN A 133 9.79 0.61 -28.38
N HIS A 134 8.69 1.35 -28.20
CA HIS A 134 8.44 2.59 -28.93
C HIS A 134 9.51 3.66 -28.63
N ALA A 135 9.83 4.55 -29.57
CA ALA A 135 10.85 5.59 -29.36
C ALA A 135 10.45 6.65 -28.31
N GLU A 136 9.16 7.02 -28.29
CA GLU A 136 8.58 7.96 -27.34
C GLU A 136 8.46 7.36 -25.91
N PRO A 137 9.09 7.95 -24.88
CA PRO A 137 9.06 7.43 -23.50
C PRO A 137 7.67 7.28 -22.90
N LEU A 138 6.76 8.22 -23.13
CA LEU A 138 5.40 8.15 -22.58
C LEU A 138 4.60 6.97 -23.13
N ILE A 139 4.82 6.60 -24.39
CA ILE A 139 4.19 5.45 -25.02
C ILE A 139 4.73 4.15 -24.41
N ARG A 140 6.06 4.03 -24.22
CA ARG A 140 6.66 2.89 -23.53
C ARG A 140 6.16 2.74 -22.10
N LEU A 141 6.14 3.85 -21.35
CA LEU A 141 5.65 3.88 -19.97
C LEU A 141 4.21 3.37 -19.89
N ARG A 142 3.31 3.83 -20.77
CA ARG A 142 1.94 3.31 -20.82
C ARG A 142 1.90 1.82 -21.14
N ALA A 143 2.66 1.38 -22.13
CA ALA A 143 2.68 -0.02 -22.54
C ALA A 143 3.07 -0.94 -21.38
N TYR A 144 4.17 -0.63 -20.68
CA TYR A 144 4.60 -1.40 -19.51
C TYR A 144 3.60 -1.33 -18.36
N LEU A 145 3.01 -0.16 -18.09
CA LEU A 145 2.02 -0.03 -17.02
C LEU A 145 0.77 -0.86 -17.30
N GLU A 146 0.29 -0.87 -18.55
CA GLU A 146 -0.86 -1.70 -18.94
C GLU A 146 -0.53 -3.20 -18.90
N GLN A 147 0.67 -3.61 -19.32
CA GLN A 147 1.14 -4.99 -19.14
C GLN A 147 1.13 -5.39 -17.66
N ALA A 148 1.65 -4.52 -16.78
CA ALA A 148 1.68 -4.77 -15.34
C ALA A 148 0.26 -4.96 -14.76
N ARG A 149 -0.69 -4.12 -15.17
CA ARG A 149 -2.10 -4.23 -14.75
C ARG A 149 -2.78 -5.47 -15.26
N ILE A 150 -2.51 -5.87 -16.50
CA ILE A 150 -3.07 -7.10 -17.09
C ILE A 150 -2.54 -8.32 -16.33
N ALA A 151 -1.23 -8.43 -16.15
CA ALA A 151 -0.60 -9.52 -15.40
C ALA A 151 -1.17 -9.61 -13.98
N ARG A 152 -1.30 -8.46 -13.28
CA ARG A 152 -1.90 -8.38 -11.95
C ARG A 152 -3.34 -8.91 -11.93
N ARG A 153 -4.18 -8.52 -12.88
CA ARG A 153 -5.58 -9.00 -12.99
C ARG A 153 -5.68 -10.49 -13.27
N GLN A 154 -4.68 -11.07 -13.94
CA GLN A 154 -4.58 -12.51 -14.19
C GLN A 154 -3.98 -13.29 -13.01
N GLY A 155 -3.58 -12.62 -11.92
CA GLY A 155 -2.89 -13.25 -10.80
C GLY A 155 -1.41 -13.56 -11.05
N ASP A 156 -0.84 -13.12 -12.19
CA ASP A 156 0.59 -13.23 -12.47
C ASP A 156 1.36 -12.10 -11.77
N LEU A 157 1.61 -12.28 -10.47
CA LEU A 157 2.33 -11.30 -9.65
C LEU A 157 3.76 -11.08 -10.14
N ALA A 158 4.43 -12.12 -10.63
CA ALA A 158 5.81 -12.00 -11.13
C ALA A 158 5.87 -11.23 -12.46
N GLY A 159 4.91 -11.45 -13.36
CA GLY A 159 4.73 -10.63 -14.57
C GLY A 159 4.40 -9.18 -14.23
N ALA A 160 3.51 -8.95 -13.26
CA ALA A 160 3.12 -7.62 -12.82
C ALA A 160 4.32 -6.83 -12.29
N GLU A 161 5.15 -7.45 -11.44
CA GLU A 161 6.36 -6.82 -10.90
C GLU A 161 7.39 -6.50 -11.97
N ARG A 162 7.69 -7.45 -12.88
CA ARG A 162 8.63 -7.21 -13.97
C ARG A 162 8.20 -6.03 -14.84
N ALA A 163 6.92 -5.96 -15.19
CA ALA A 163 6.39 -4.87 -16.01
C ALA A 163 6.33 -3.54 -15.23
N ALA A 164 6.02 -3.56 -13.92
CA ALA A 164 6.09 -2.38 -13.07
C ALA A 164 7.53 -1.85 -12.94
N GLN A 165 8.51 -2.73 -12.74
CA GLN A 165 9.93 -2.36 -12.73
C GLN A 165 10.40 -1.79 -14.07
N ALA A 166 9.94 -2.38 -15.19
CA ALA A 166 10.20 -1.83 -16.52
C ALA A 166 9.61 -0.42 -16.69
N THR A 167 8.41 -0.18 -16.14
CA THR A 167 7.79 1.16 -16.10
C THR A 167 8.66 2.16 -15.34
N LEU A 168 9.17 1.78 -14.16
CA LEU A 168 10.06 2.63 -13.35
C LEU A 168 11.37 2.98 -14.07
N ALA A 169 11.87 2.04 -14.87
CA ALA A 169 13.11 2.17 -15.63
C ALA A 169 12.99 3.06 -16.89
N VAL A 170 11.78 3.48 -17.28
CA VAL A 170 11.61 4.39 -18.42
C VAL A 170 12.22 5.77 -18.09
N ALA A 171 13.31 6.10 -18.76
CA ALA A 171 13.98 7.40 -18.66
C ALA A 171 13.19 8.52 -19.36
N GLY A 172 13.41 9.76 -18.93
CA GLY A 172 12.81 10.95 -19.56
C GLY A 172 11.33 11.19 -19.24
N VAL A 173 10.77 10.45 -18.27
CA VAL A 173 9.37 10.64 -17.82
C VAL A 173 9.36 11.16 -16.38
N PRO A 174 8.53 12.18 -16.05
CA PRO A 174 8.40 12.68 -14.68
C PRO A 174 8.00 11.58 -13.67
N GLU A 175 8.60 11.59 -12.48
CA GLU A 175 8.39 10.56 -11.45
C GLU A 175 6.92 10.39 -11.04
N ARG A 176 6.14 11.46 -11.02
CA ARG A 176 4.69 11.38 -10.76
C ARG A 176 3.94 10.43 -11.69
N LEU A 177 4.41 10.29 -12.94
CA LEU A 177 3.76 9.39 -13.90
C LEU A 177 4.12 7.92 -13.66
N LYS A 178 5.12 7.66 -12.81
CA LYS A 178 5.56 6.33 -12.39
C LYS A 178 4.91 5.87 -11.09
N ALA A 179 4.11 6.72 -10.43
CA ALA A 179 3.46 6.42 -9.16
C ALA A 179 2.60 5.13 -9.22
N ASP A 180 1.89 4.90 -10.33
CA ASP A 180 1.08 3.69 -10.53
C ASP A 180 1.91 2.40 -10.55
N ALA A 181 3.15 2.45 -11.03
CA ALA A 181 4.04 1.30 -10.99
C ALA A 181 4.45 0.97 -9.55
N TRP A 182 4.72 1.98 -8.73
CA TRP A 182 4.94 1.80 -7.29
C TRP A 182 3.71 1.21 -6.57
N LEU A 183 2.50 1.64 -6.93
CA LEU A 183 1.26 1.06 -6.42
C LEU A 183 1.15 -0.44 -6.77
N ILE A 184 1.46 -0.83 -8.01
CA ILE A 184 1.43 -2.25 -8.41
C ILE A 184 2.45 -3.07 -7.63
N LEU A 185 3.66 -2.56 -7.42
CA LEU A 185 4.68 -3.22 -6.59
C LEU A 185 4.21 -3.36 -5.15
N ALA A 186 3.57 -2.34 -4.59
CA ALA A 186 3.01 -2.38 -3.25
C ALA A 186 1.95 -3.47 -3.09
N ASP A 187 1.02 -3.58 -4.05
CA ASP A 187 -0.02 -4.60 -4.07
C ASP A 187 0.57 -6.01 -4.23
N CYS A 188 1.56 -6.18 -5.12
CA CYS A 188 2.26 -7.47 -5.28
C CYS A 188 3.00 -7.90 -4.01
N ALA A 189 3.65 -6.96 -3.30
CA ALA A 189 4.29 -7.22 -2.02
C ALA A 189 3.26 -7.57 -0.93
N TRP A 190 2.16 -6.82 -0.87
CA TRP A 190 1.06 -7.06 0.07
C TRP A 190 0.45 -8.45 -0.09
N GLN A 191 0.16 -8.87 -1.32
CA GLN A 191 -0.39 -10.21 -1.61
C GLN A 191 0.55 -11.35 -1.23
N ARG A 192 1.86 -11.08 -1.14
CA ARG A 192 2.87 -12.04 -0.66
C ARG A 192 3.15 -11.93 0.85
N GLY A 193 2.40 -11.12 1.59
CA GLY A 193 2.61 -10.90 3.02
C GLY A 193 3.87 -10.07 3.35
N GLN A 194 4.45 -9.37 2.37
CA GLN A 194 5.63 -8.54 2.54
C GLN A 194 5.24 -7.12 2.96
N GLY A 195 4.75 -6.97 4.19
CA GLY A 195 4.21 -5.70 4.71
C GLY A 195 5.16 -4.52 4.61
N ASP A 196 6.43 -4.68 5.02
CA ASP A 196 7.44 -3.62 4.95
C ASP A 196 7.75 -3.18 3.52
N THR A 197 7.87 -4.14 2.60
CA THR A 197 8.08 -3.87 1.17
C THR A 197 6.88 -3.14 0.57
N SER A 198 5.67 -3.54 0.93
CA SER A 198 4.43 -2.88 0.52
C SER A 198 4.37 -1.43 1.02
N GLU A 199 4.67 -1.21 2.30
CA GLU A 199 4.68 0.12 2.92
C GLU A 199 5.69 1.05 2.23
N SER A 200 6.92 0.56 2.01
CA SER A 200 7.96 1.33 1.33
C SER A 200 7.58 1.68 -0.11
N ALA A 201 6.92 0.77 -0.84
CA ALA A 201 6.45 1.03 -2.20
C ALA A 201 5.31 2.06 -2.21
N LEU A 202 4.38 2.04 -1.24
CA LEU A 202 3.34 3.07 -1.11
C LEU A 202 3.90 4.42 -0.74
N ASP A 203 4.91 4.48 0.12
CA ASP A 203 5.63 5.72 0.43
C ASP A 203 6.22 6.33 -0.85
N ARG A 204 6.81 5.52 -1.73
CA ARG A 204 7.31 5.99 -3.02
C ARG A 204 6.20 6.42 -3.97
N ALA A 205 5.08 5.71 -4.01
CA ALA A 205 3.92 6.08 -4.84
C ALA A 205 3.36 7.46 -4.44
N ILE A 206 3.19 7.69 -3.14
CA ILE A 206 2.62 8.92 -2.59
C ILE A 206 3.63 10.07 -2.66
N ALA A 207 4.93 9.80 -2.47
CA ALA A 207 5.97 10.81 -2.67
C ALA A 207 6.04 11.26 -4.14
N ALA A 208 5.87 10.33 -5.09
CA ALA A 208 5.85 10.65 -6.51
C ALA A 208 4.59 11.41 -6.93
N ASP A 209 3.42 11.02 -6.41
CA ASP A 209 2.13 11.66 -6.67
C ASP A 209 1.35 11.85 -5.35
N PRO A 210 1.51 13.00 -4.66
CA PRO A 210 0.86 13.26 -3.37
C PRO A 210 -0.67 13.21 -3.41
N GLY A 211 -1.25 13.43 -4.60
CA GLY A 211 -2.68 13.35 -4.85
C GLY A 211 -3.19 11.95 -5.18
N PHE A 212 -2.34 10.91 -5.15
CA PHE A 212 -2.71 9.58 -5.60
C PHE A 212 -3.64 8.86 -4.60
N TRP A 213 -4.94 9.02 -4.81
CA TRP A 213 -6.01 8.44 -3.99
C TRP A 213 -5.81 6.94 -3.70
N ASP A 214 -5.60 6.12 -4.74
CA ASP A 214 -5.55 4.66 -4.57
C ASP A 214 -4.35 4.19 -3.74
N ALA A 215 -3.21 4.88 -3.85
CA ALA A 215 -2.05 4.58 -3.03
C ALA A 215 -2.30 4.89 -1.55
N ARG A 216 -2.93 6.05 -1.26
CA ARG A 216 -3.31 6.40 0.11
C ARG A 216 -4.36 5.45 0.68
N ARG A 217 -5.38 5.07 -0.12
CA ARG A 217 -6.39 4.09 0.29
C ARG A 217 -5.76 2.74 0.61
N LEU A 218 -4.88 2.22 -0.25
CA LEU A 218 -4.19 0.95 0.03
C LEU A 218 -3.28 1.07 1.25
N ARG A 219 -2.63 2.23 1.47
CA ARG A 219 -1.80 2.46 2.66
C ARG A 219 -2.61 2.50 3.94
N LEU A 220 -3.82 3.06 3.93
CA LEU A 220 -4.75 2.98 5.07
C LEU A 220 -5.09 1.54 5.43
N GLU A 221 -5.43 0.71 4.43
CA GLU A 221 -5.74 -0.70 4.64
C GLU A 221 -4.52 -1.48 5.17
N LEU A 222 -3.33 -1.20 4.63
CA LEU A 222 -2.06 -1.74 5.10
C LEU A 222 -1.80 -1.39 6.56
N LEU A 223 -1.77 -0.10 6.89
CA LEU A 223 -1.49 0.39 8.23
C LEU A 223 -2.50 -0.13 9.24
N ALA A 224 -3.78 -0.19 8.88
CA ALA A 224 -4.83 -0.74 9.73
C ALA A 224 -4.54 -2.20 10.12
N ARG A 225 -4.23 -3.07 9.15
CA ARG A 225 -3.91 -4.49 9.45
C ARG A 225 -2.64 -4.63 10.28
N ARG A 226 -1.61 -3.83 10.01
CA ARG A 226 -0.36 -3.87 10.79
C ARG A 226 -0.57 -3.45 12.23
N LEU A 227 -1.38 -2.40 12.46
CA LEU A 227 -1.72 -1.93 13.79
C LEU A 227 -2.51 -2.97 14.59
N GLU A 228 -3.30 -3.83 13.94
CA GLU A 228 -4.04 -4.91 14.60
C GLU A 228 -3.22 -6.21 14.81
N GLY A 229 -2.33 -6.54 13.86
CA GLY A 229 -1.76 -7.89 13.76
C GLY A 229 -0.31 -8.03 14.21
N GLU A 230 0.45 -6.95 14.32
CA GLU A 230 1.90 -7.02 14.56
C GLU A 230 2.30 -6.51 15.93
N THR A 231 3.16 -7.28 16.63
CA THR A 231 3.91 -6.76 17.77
C THR A 231 4.88 -5.71 17.26
N GLN A 232 4.77 -4.49 17.77
CA GLN A 232 5.53 -3.34 17.30
C GLN A 232 6.02 -2.49 18.47
N HIS A 233 7.08 -1.72 18.26
CA HIS A 233 7.59 -0.80 19.27
C HIS A 233 6.74 0.48 19.29
N SER A 234 6.75 1.23 20.41
CA SER A 234 5.93 2.44 20.54
C SER A 234 6.20 3.49 19.47
N ALA A 235 7.45 3.67 19.04
CA ALA A 235 7.80 4.60 17.98
C ALA A 235 7.15 4.23 16.64
N ALA A 236 7.22 2.95 16.24
CA ALA A 236 6.58 2.45 15.03
C ALA A 236 5.05 2.54 15.09
N CYS A 237 4.45 2.23 16.25
CA CYS A 237 3.01 2.40 16.47
C CYS A 237 2.55 3.84 16.27
N LEU A 238 3.26 4.81 16.87
CA LEU A 238 2.94 6.22 16.73
C LEU A 238 3.11 6.69 15.28
N GLU A 239 4.21 6.31 14.64
CA GLU A 239 4.50 6.69 13.25
C GLU A 239 3.44 6.14 12.28
N ARG A 240 3.05 4.86 12.43
CA ARG A 240 1.97 4.27 11.62
C ARG A 240 0.62 4.93 11.89
N THR A 241 0.32 5.24 13.15
CA THR A 241 -0.93 5.95 13.50
C THR A 241 -0.94 7.37 12.90
N ARG A 242 0.19 8.09 12.96
CA ARG A 242 0.38 9.41 12.36
C ARG A 242 0.13 9.36 10.84
N ARG A 243 0.80 8.45 10.13
CA ARG A 243 0.63 8.26 8.68
C ARG A 243 -0.81 7.92 8.31
N LEU A 244 -1.47 7.08 9.12
CA LEU A 244 -2.86 6.71 8.92
C LEU A 244 -3.78 7.95 9.04
N ILE A 245 -3.56 8.81 10.03
CA ILE A 245 -4.30 10.08 10.19
C ILE A 245 -4.04 11.02 9.01
N GLU A 246 -2.79 11.14 8.56
CA GLU A 246 -2.43 11.99 7.41
C GLU A 246 -3.08 11.53 6.12
N ASP A 247 -3.06 10.23 5.83
CA ASP A 247 -3.74 9.68 4.67
C ASP A 247 -5.23 9.90 4.76
N LEU A 248 -5.84 9.62 5.91
CA LEU A 248 -7.27 9.81 6.10
C LEU A 248 -7.65 11.29 5.91
N GLY A 249 -6.84 12.22 6.40
CA GLY A 249 -7.11 13.66 6.31
C GLY A 249 -6.83 14.27 4.94
N ALA A 250 -5.96 13.64 4.15
CA ALA A 250 -5.72 14.01 2.76
C ALA A 250 -6.91 13.70 1.86
N LEU A 251 -7.58 12.57 2.10
CA LEU A 251 -8.62 12.03 1.21
C LEU A 251 -9.82 12.99 1.01
N PRO A 252 -10.38 13.70 2.00
CA PRO A 252 -11.47 14.66 1.75
C PRO A 252 -11.18 15.69 0.65
N THR A 253 -9.92 16.07 0.47
CA THR A 253 -9.52 17.02 -0.58
C THR A 253 -9.23 16.37 -1.92
N LEU A 254 -9.10 15.05 -1.92
CA LEU A 254 -8.89 14.23 -3.10
C LEU A 254 -10.20 13.57 -3.59
N ALA A 255 -11.22 13.49 -2.74
CA ALA A 255 -12.51 12.89 -3.04
C ALA A 255 -13.30 13.78 -4.01
N GLU A 256 -14.11 13.15 -4.87
CA GLU A 256 -15.03 13.89 -5.74
C GLU A 256 -16.25 14.41 -4.95
N ASP A 257 -16.65 13.69 -3.90
CA ASP A 257 -17.75 14.05 -3.01
C ASP A 257 -17.54 13.56 -1.56
N GLN A 258 -18.37 14.07 -0.63
CA GLN A 258 -18.34 13.68 0.78
C GLN A 258 -18.83 12.23 1.04
N THR A 259 -19.59 11.64 0.12
CA THR A 259 -20.13 10.27 0.25
C THR A 259 -19.01 9.24 0.13
N GLN A 260 -18.09 9.43 -0.82
CA GLN A 260 -16.89 8.59 -0.99
C GLN A 260 -16.05 8.51 0.28
N PHE A 261 -15.99 9.63 1.02
CA PHE A 261 -15.26 9.70 2.27
C PHE A 261 -15.99 9.01 3.43
N ARG A 262 -17.32 9.18 3.53
CA ARG A 262 -18.14 8.41 4.48
C ARG A 262 -18.04 6.90 4.23
N ASP A 263 -18.09 6.47 2.98
CA ASP A 263 -17.95 5.06 2.60
C ASP A 263 -16.59 4.48 2.99
N LEU A 264 -15.53 5.29 2.99
CA LEU A 264 -14.22 4.89 3.49
C LEU A 264 -14.24 4.69 5.01
N ALA A 265 -14.78 5.63 5.76
CA ALA A 265 -14.94 5.49 7.23
C ALA A 265 -15.77 4.24 7.57
N ASP A 266 -16.87 4.02 6.86
CA ASP A 266 -17.71 2.83 7.02
C ASP A 266 -16.98 1.53 6.61
N ARG A 267 -16.06 1.56 5.64
CA ARG A 267 -15.24 0.38 5.29
C ARG A 267 -14.23 0.05 6.38
N LEU A 268 -13.59 1.06 6.96
CA LEU A 268 -12.70 0.87 8.12
C LEU A 268 -13.46 0.38 9.36
N ALA A 269 -14.72 0.77 9.52
CA ALA A 269 -15.59 0.27 10.60
C ALA A 269 -16.14 -1.15 10.33
N ARG A 270 -16.37 -1.52 9.06
CA ARG A 270 -16.96 -2.82 8.67
C ARG A 270 -16.04 -4.03 8.84
N THR A 271 -14.75 -3.84 9.09
CA THR A 271 -13.83 -4.93 9.43
C THR A 271 -14.04 -5.51 10.84
N GLY A 272 -15.05 -5.00 11.57
CA GLY A 272 -15.43 -5.39 12.93
C GLY A 272 -15.30 -4.21 13.89
N PRO A 273 -15.76 -4.34 15.16
CA PRO A 273 -15.51 -3.30 16.15
C PRO A 273 -14.00 -3.00 16.19
N PRO A 274 -13.59 -1.72 16.20
CA PRO A 274 -12.18 -1.36 16.11
C PRO A 274 -11.39 -2.09 17.20
N LYS A 275 -10.41 -2.90 16.78
CA LYS A 275 -9.67 -3.77 17.70
C LYS A 275 -8.59 -3.02 18.47
N THR A 276 -8.21 -1.83 18.02
CA THR A 276 -7.13 -1.02 18.59
C THR A 276 -7.57 0.44 18.70
N LEU A 277 -7.00 1.17 19.67
CA LEU A 277 -7.29 2.60 19.84
C LEU A 277 -6.91 3.43 18.61
N ALA A 278 -5.87 3.03 17.87
CA ALA A 278 -5.48 3.71 16.64
C ALA A 278 -6.61 3.69 15.61
N LEU A 279 -7.31 2.56 15.48
CA LEU A 279 -8.46 2.43 14.57
C LEU A 279 -9.72 3.13 15.11
N VAL A 280 -9.96 3.09 16.43
CA VAL A 280 -11.02 3.91 17.05
C VAL A 280 -10.84 5.38 16.67
N LEU A 281 -9.64 5.91 16.90
CA LEU A 281 -9.29 7.28 16.58
C LEU A 281 -9.47 7.58 15.08
N ALA A 282 -8.94 6.71 14.22
CA ALA A 282 -9.04 6.87 12.78
C ALA A 282 -10.49 6.92 12.28
N VAL A 283 -11.32 5.95 12.67
CA VAL A 283 -12.72 5.89 12.23
C VAL A 283 -13.50 7.08 12.79
N GLY A 284 -13.26 7.47 14.06
CA GLY A 284 -13.86 8.66 14.66
C GLY A 284 -13.52 9.95 13.90
N LEU A 285 -12.24 10.15 13.56
CA LEU A 285 -11.81 11.27 12.70
C LEU A 285 -12.43 11.21 11.31
N GLY A 286 -12.55 10.01 10.74
CA GLY A 286 -13.20 9.77 9.46
C GLY A 286 -14.66 10.24 9.47
N TYR A 287 -15.44 9.88 10.49
CA TYR A 287 -16.80 10.38 10.62
C TYR A 287 -16.84 11.89 10.85
N ARG A 288 -15.95 12.43 11.69
CA ARG A 288 -15.89 13.87 11.99
C ARG A 288 -15.60 14.69 10.74
N TRP A 289 -14.60 14.30 9.94
CA TRP A 289 -14.26 14.99 8.69
C TRP A 289 -15.31 14.77 7.58
N ALA A 290 -16.15 13.73 7.69
CA ALA A 290 -17.32 13.53 6.84
C ALA A 290 -18.55 14.36 7.28
N GLY A 291 -18.44 15.10 8.40
CA GLY A 291 -19.54 15.87 9.00
C GLY A 291 -20.54 15.06 9.82
N ASP A 292 -20.24 13.78 10.11
CA ASP A 292 -21.09 12.92 10.95
C ASP A 292 -20.60 12.92 12.40
N ASN A 293 -20.85 14.04 13.10
CA ASN A 293 -20.37 14.24 14.48
C ASN A 293 -20.97 13.22 15.45
N THR A 294 -22.22 12.79 15.25
CA THR A 294 -22.87 11.79 16.10
C THR A 294 -22.15 10.44 16.02
N ARG A 295 -21.85 9.93 14.82
CA ARG A 295 -21.07 8.70 14.67
C ARG A 295 -19.62 8.87 15.11
N ALA A 296 -19.04 10.05 14.90
CA ALA A 296 -17.69 10.35 15.39
C ALA A 296 -17.60 10.20 16.92
N GLN A 297 -18.50 10.85 17.66
CA GLN A 297 -18.57 10.77 19.12
C GLN A 297 -18.81 9.34 19.59
N ALA A 298 -19.82 8.65 19.02
CA ALA A 298 -20.14 7.28 19.37
C ALA A 298 -18.94 6.33 19.14
N THR A 299 -18.21 6.52 18.05
CA THR A 299 -17.01 5.72 17.75
C THR A 299 -15.88 6.03 18.72
N LEU A 300 -15.57 7.30 18.97
CA LEU A 300 -14.49 7.70 19.87
C LEU A 300 -14.73 7.19 21.30
N ALA A 301 -15.99 7.18 21.77
CA ALA A 301 -16.37 6.64 23.07
C ALA A 301 -16.07 5.12 23.21
N LEU A 302 -16.03 4.36 22.11
CA LEU A 302 -15.60 2.95 22.15
C LEU A 302 -14.15 2.79 22.62
N GLY A 303 -13.34 3.86 22.55
CA GLY A 303 -11.97 3.87 23.05
C GLY A 303 -11.86 3.50 24.54
N GLU A 304 -12.89 3.75 25.34
CA GLU A 304 -12.93 3.32 26.74
C GLU A 304 -12.87 1.80 26.90
N GLN A 305 -13.42 1.07 25.93
CA GLN A 305 -13.55 -0.39 25.96
C GLN A 305 -12.35 -1.11 25.33
N VAL A 306 -11.50 -0.38 24.61
CA VAL A 306 -10.36 -0.93 23.87
C VAL A 306 -9.06 -0.60 24.61
N SER A 307 -8.34 -1.62 25.07
CA SER A 307 -7.02 -1.46 25.70
C SER A 307 -6.11 -2.69 25.53
N GLY A 308 -4.81 -2.50 25.79
CA GLY A 308 -3.83 -3.58 25.90
C GLY A 308 -3.42 -4.25 24.59
N ARG A 309 -3.78 -3.66 23.44
CA ARG A 309 -3.41 -4.19 22.12
C ARG A 309 -2.34 -3.37 21.41
N LEU A 310 -2.00 -2.19 21.94
CA LEU A 310 -0.91 -1.36 21.45
C LEU A 310 0.17 -1.24 22.52
N PRO A 311 1.41 -0.86 22.14
CA PRO A 311 2.45 -0.57 23.12
C PRO A 311 1.99 0.53 24.07
N ALA A 312 2.16 0.33 25.39
CA ALA A 312 1.56 1.17 26.44
C ALA A 312 1.77 2.68 26.23
N ARG A 313 2.97 3.11 25.83
CA ARG A 313 3.26 4.53 25.57
C ARG A 313 2.51 5.09 24.35
N CYS A 314 2.42 4.32 23.27
CA CYS A 314 1.63 4.69 22.09
C CYS A 314 0.15 4.76 22.45
N GLU A 315 -0.34 3.74 23.17
CA GLU A 315 -1.74 3.64 23.60
C GLU A 315 -2.15 4.83 24.47
N ALA A 316 -1.32 5.22 25.44
CA ALA A 316 -1.59 6.36 26.32
C ALA A 316 -1.69 7.70 25.55
N LEU A 317 -0.83 7.92 24.55
CA LEU A 317 -0.86 9.13 23.73
C LEU A 317 -2.09 9.19 22.83
N ILE A 318 -2.47 8.06 22.23
CA ILE A 318 -3.69 7.95 21.43
C ILE A 318 -4.93 8.18 22.30
N ARG A 319 -4.99 7.55 23.48
CA ARG A 319 -6.09 7.73 24.44
C ARG A 319 -6.25 9.19 24.87
N SER A 320 -5.16 9.82 25.30
CA SER A 320 -5.17 11.24 25.68
C SER A 320 -5.72 12.12 24.55
N ARG A 321 -5.48 11.74 23.29
CA ARG A 321 -6.03 12.47 22.15
C ARG A 321 -7.53 12.24 21.96
N ILE A 322 -7.98 10.99 22.06
CA ILE A 322 -9.41 10.65 22.02
C ILE A 322 -10.17 11.44 23.10
N ASP A 323 -9.65 11.47 24.34
CA ASP A 323 -10.29 12.17 25.46
C ASP A 323 -10.45 13.67 25.20
N ARG A 324 -9.41 14.32 24.65
CA ARG A 324 -9.49 15.74 24.24
C ARG A 324 -10.52 15.98 23.15
N LEU A 325 -10.58 15.09 22.16
CA LEU A 325 -11.54 15.21 21.03
C LEU A 325 -12.99 15.03 21.50
N LEU A 326 -13.23 14.21 22.53
CA LEU A 326 -14.54 14.05 23.16
C LEU A 326 -14.91 15.28 24.02
N ALA A 327 -13.95 15.85 24.75
CA ALA A 327 -14.18 17.02 25.59
C ALA A 327 -14.53 18.29 24.77
N GLN A 328 -13.91 18.47 23.60
CA GLN A 328 -14.20 19.60 22.70
C GLN A 328 -15.63 19.57 22.15
N ASP A 329 -16.18 18.39 21.93
CA ASP A 329 -17.50 18.17 21.36
C ASP A 329 -18.64 18.34 22.39
N GLY A 330 -18.30 18.37 23.68
CA GLY A 330 -19.25 18.60 24.79
C GLY A 330 -19.30 20.05 25.29
N ALA A 331 -18.49 20.95 24.71
CA ALA A 331 -18.54 22.38 25.01
C ALA A 331 -19.66 23.04 24.16
N PRO A 332 -20.65 23.71 24.78
CA PRO A 332 -21.80 24.29 24.09
C PRO A 332 -21.45 25.45 23.16
#